data_AF-A0A0D6JSW4-F1
#
_entry.id   AF-A0A0D6JSW4-F1
#
_cell.length_a   1.000
_cell.length_b   1.000
_cell.length_c   1.000
_cell.angle_alpha   90.00
_cell.angle_beta   90.00
_cell.angle_gamma   90.00
#
_symmetry.space_group_name_H-M   'P 1'
#
loop_
_entity.id
_entity.type
_entity.pdbx_description
1 polymer ?
#
loop_
_entity_poly.entity_id
_entity_poly.type
_entity_poly.pdbx_seq_one_letter_code
_entity_poly.pdbx_strand_id
1 'polypeptide(L)' 'MRVIHPAGRRACYRCGERADVVVARGHDLRYSCWDCSYALLEHGGVIVAGELGKSHPRSP' A
#
# COMPACT_ATOMS: atom_id res chain seq x y z
N MET A 1 -4.16 3.41 -16.98
CA MET A 1 -3.70 3.88 -15.66
C MET A 1 -2.28 3.41 -15.46
N ARG A 2 -1.31 4.31 -15.29
CA ARG A 2 0.14 3.99 -15.30
C ARG A 2 0.66 4.14 -13.87
N VAL A 3 1.16 3.06 -13.27
CA VAL A 3 1.66 3.04 -11.89
C VAL A 3 3.04 3.70 -11.87
N ILE A 4 3.19 4.84 -11.17
CA ILE A 4 4.41 5.67 -11.19
C ILE A 4 5.45 5.20 -10.16
N HIS A 5 5.06 4.43 -9.14
CA HIS A 5 6.00 3.90 -8.14
C HIS A 5 5.72 2.42 -7.85
N PRO A 6 6.58 1.49 -8.30
CA PRO A 6 6.47 0.10 -7.87
C PRO A 6 6.78 0.03 -6.37
N ALA A 7 5.75 -0.25 -5.57
CA ALA A 7 5.88 -0.43 -4.12
C ALA A 7 6.90 -1.53 -3.76
N GLY A 8 7.09 -2.51 -4.65
CA GLY A 8 7.90 -3.72 -4.42
C GLY A 8 9.39 -3.53 -4.12
N ARG A 9 9.95 -2.32 -4.17
CA ARG A 9 11.35 -2.04 -3.76
C ARG A 9 11.48 -1.51 -2.33
N ARG A 10 10.38 -1.18 -1.65
CA ARG A 10 10.41 -0.63 -0.28
C ARG A 10 9.83 -1.63 0.72
N ALA A 11 10.29 -1.54 1.95
CA ALA A 11 9.71 -2.25 3.08
C ALA A 11 8.41 -1.55 3.53
N CYS A 12 7.46 -2.35 4.00
CA CYS A 12 6.27 -1.90 4.68
C CYS A 12 6.67 -1.14 5.93
N TYR A 13 6.08 0.04 6.12
CA TYR A 13 6.39 0.94 7.24
C TYR A 13 6.21 0.31 8.63
N ARG A 14 5.42 -0.77 8.73
CA ARG A 14 5.03 -1.39 10.01
C ARG A 14 5.67 -2.75 10.23
N CYS A 15 5.46 -3.70 9.32
CA CYS A 15 5.92 -5.08 9.51
C CYS A 15 7.28 -5.39 8.88
N GLY A 16 7.87 -4.46 8.12
CA GLY A 16 9.17 -4.68 7.46
C GLY A 16 9.11 -5.59 6.22
N GLU A 17 8.02 -6.32 6.01
CA GLU A 17 7.76 -7.08 4.78
C GLU A 17 7.78 -6.21 3.52
N ARG A 18 7.84 -6.82 2.34
CA ARG A 18 7.80 -6.07 1.09
C ARG A 18 6.49 -5.26 0.96
N ALA A 19 6.59 -4.00 0.58
CA ALA A 19 5.41 -3.17 0.32
C ALA A 19 4.76 -3.55 -1.03
N ASP A 20 3.43 -3.60 -1.04
CA ASP A 20 2.62 -3.87 -2.23
C ASP A 20 1.81 -2.65 -2.67
N VAL A 21 1.60 -1.68 -1.77
CA VAL A 21 0.85 -0.44 -2.02
C VAL A 21 1.56 0.79 -1.46
N VAL A 22 1.18 1.94 -1.99
CA VAL A 22 1.55 3.27 -1.49
C VAL A 22 0.28 4.00 -1.10
N VAL A 23 0.21 4.45 0.14
CA VAL A 23 -0.90 5.23 0.69
C VAL A 23 -0.44 6.68 0.88
N ALA A 24 -1.23 7.62 0.37
CA ALA A 24 -1.02 9.05 0.54
C ALA A 24 -1.96 9.61 1.62
N ARG A 25 -1.47 10.51 2.47
CA ARG A 25 -2.26 11.33 3.39
C ARG A 25 -1.77 12.77 3.31
N GLY A 26 -2.49 13.63 2.59
CA GLY A 26 -1.97 14.95 2.23
C GLY A 26 -0.69 14.82 1.40
N HIS A 27 0.42 15.36 1.89
CA HIS A 27 1.73 15.28 1.25
C HIS A 27 2.57 14.07 1.70
N ASP A 28 2.12 13.30 2.70
CA ASP A 28 2.84 12.15 3.21
C ASP A 28 2.55 10.89 2.40
N LEU A 29 3.61 10.21 1.95
CA LEU A 29 3.54 8.91 1.28
C LEU A 29 4.07 7.81 2.18
N ARG A 30 3.29 6.74 2.34
CA ARG A 30 3.65 5.55 3.13
C ARG A 30 3.59 4.30 2.27
N TYR A 31 4.67 3.53 2.28
CA TYR A 31 4.76 2.23 1.63
C TYR A 31 4.29 1.16 2.61
N SER A 32 3.32 0.34 2.22
CA SER A 32 2.77 -0.71 3.07
C SER A 32 2.46 -1.98 2.29
N CYS A 33 2.39 -3.12 2.97
CA CYS A 33 1.63 -4.26 2.47
C CYS A 33 0.13 -3.95 2.55
N TRP A 34 -0.70 -4.80 1.92
CA TRP A 34 -2.16 -4.65 1.96
C TRP A 34 -2.71 -4.67 3.39
N ASP A 35 -2.25 -5.58 4.25
CA ASP A 35 -2.78 -5.71 5.61
C ASP A 35 -2.47 -4.48 6.48
N CYS A 36 -1.25 -3.94 6.37
CA CYS A 36 -0.87 -2.75 7.12
C CYS A 36 -1.42 -1.45 6.51
N SER A 37 -1.95 -1.50 5.27
CA SER A 37 -2.56 -0.34 4.63
C SER A 37 -3.87 0.07 5.30
N TYR A 38 -4.64 -0.88 5.84
CA TYR A 38 -5.94 -0.60 6.45
C TYR A 38 -5.88 0.47 7.55
N ALA A 39 -4.89 0.38 8.44
CA ALA A 39 -4.67 1.39 9.48
C ALA A 39 -4.41 2.79 8.90
N LEU A 40 -3.70 2.89 7.77
CA LEU A 40 -3.47 4.18 7.11
C LEU A 40 -4.75 4.72 6.46
N LEU A 41 -5.60 3.83 5.92
CA LEU A 41 -6.88 4.20 5.32
C LEU A 41 -7.90 4.68 6.36
N GLU A 42 -7.97 4.02 7.52
CA GLU A 42 -8.82 4.44 8.65
C GLU A 42 -8.49 5.86 9.14
N HIS A 43 -7.23 6.30 8.99
CA HIS A 43 -6.80 7.65 9.33
C HIS A 43 -6.89 8.66 8.16
N GLY A 44 -7.66 8.32 7.12
CA GLY A 44 -7.93 9.18 5.97
C GLY A 44 -6.88 9.10 4.86
N GLY A 45 -6.05 8.06 4.85
CA GLY A 45 -5.15 7.78 3.75
C GLY A 45 -5.89 7.26 2.51
N VAL A 46 -5.28 7.42 1.33
CA VAL A 46 -5.79 6.95 0.04
C VAL A 46 -4.71 6.16 -0.68
N ILE A 47 -5.05 4.99 -1.22
CA ILE A 47 -4.13 4.22 -2.06
C ILE A 47 -3.91 4.97 -3.37
N VAL A 48 -2.66 5.34 -3.66
CA VAL A 48 -2.27 6.08 -4.88
C VAL A 48 -1.45 5.24 -5.85
N ALA A 49 -0.90 4.11 -5.40
CA ALA A 49 -0.22 3.13 -6.23
C ALA A 49 -0.26 1.75 -5.57
N GLY A 50 -0.21 0.69 -6.37
CA GLY A 50 -0.10 -0.67 -5.85
C GLY A 50 0.02 -1.74 -6.93
N GLU A 51 0.53 -2.91 -6.56
CA GLU A 51 0.55 -4.09 -7.41
C GLU A 51 -0.86 -4.72 -7.46
N LEU A 52 -1.58 -4.54 -8.57
CA LEU A 52 -2.93 -5.07 -8.79
C LEU A 52 -3.01 -6.60 -8.99
N GLY A 53 -1.90 -7.33 -8.83
CA GLY A 53 -1.85 -8.80 -8.95
C GLY A 53 -1.82 -9.55 -7.63
N LYS A 54 -1.69 -8.85 -6.49
CA LYS A 54 -1.59 -9.44 -5.14
C LYS A 54 -2.72 -9.03 -4.20
N SER A 55 -3.73 -8.30 -4.70
CA SER A 55 -5.01 -8.23 -4.01
C SER A 55 -5.55 -9.66 -3.95
N HIS A 56 -5.22 -10.38 -2.88
CA HIS A 56 -5.82 -11.68 -2.62
C HIS A 56 -7.33 -11.43 -2.63
N PRO A 57 -8.10 -12.05 -3.54
CA PRO A 57 -9.53 -12.15 -3.27
C PRO A 57 -9.60 -12.85 -1.92
N ARG A 58 -10.28 -12.25 -0.93
CA ARG A 58 -10.67 -13.00 0.25
C ARG A 58 -11.38 -14.25 -0.27
N SER A 59 -10.72 -15.40 -0.17
CA SER A 59 -11.42 -16.67 -0.35
C SER A 59 -12.54 -16.69 0.70
N PRO A 60 -13.77 -17.08 0.29
CA PRO A 60 -14.93 -17.09 1.17
C PRO A 60 -14.73 -17.96 2.41
#